data_AF-A0AAW3JXS3-F1
#
_entry.id   AF-A0AAW3JXS3-F1
#
_cell.length_a   1.000
_cell.length_b   1.000
_cell.length_c   1.000
_cell.angle_alpha   90.00
_cell.angle_beta   90.00
_cell.angle_gamma   90.00
#
_symmetry.space_group_name_H-M   'P 1'
#
loop_
_entity.id
_entity.type
_entity.pdbx_description
1 polymer ?
#
loop_
_entity_poly.entity_id
_entity_poly.type
_entity_poly.pdbx_seq_one_letter_code
_entity_poly.pdbx_strand_id
1 'polypeptide(L)'
;MKLNKKLKAAILSHAEQCFPAECCGVIVSGEYIPCRNVAEKGQFQIHHEDLANAEDQGEIQAYVHSHPNATARASDLDLLQIELHEKPWVICAWPEVDFQVYKPCGYKAPLIGRDYHHGYQDCYSIVRDFYLRELNIKLIDFERLDNWWSDKDHKSLYLENLDAAGFYEVSEPQYGDMLVCNIGRTEHPNHAVIWLGDQWQLKSEESTSCFGGPLILHHPYGRKSVREIFGQQWRERVVKIVRHKNA
;
A
#
# COMPACT_ATOMS: atom_id res chain seq x y z
N MET A 1 24.67 -5.35 -3.77
CA MET A 1 24.98 -6.76 -3.48
C MET A 1 25.17 -7.50 -4.79
N LYS A 2 26.14 -8.42 -4.87
CA LYS A 2 26.32 -9.31 -6.03
C LYS A 2 25.93 -10.72 -5.61
N LEU A 3 24.93 -11.31 -6.27
CA LEU A 3 24.49 -12.68 -6.00
C LEU A 3 25.53 -13.67 -6.52
N ASN A 4 26.12 -14.46 -5.62
CA ASN A 4 27.02 -15.54 -5.99
C ASN A 4 26.23 -16.80 -6.40
N LYS A 5 26.91 -17.81 -6.97
CA LYS A 5 26.28 -19.04 -7.45
C LYS A 5 25.60 -19.84 -6.32
N LYS A 6 26.19 -19.84 -5.12
CA LYS A 6 25.67 -20.55 -3.94
C LYS A 6 24.33 -19.98 -3.50
N LEU A 7 24.23 -18.65 -3.37
CA LEU A 7 23.01 -17.94 -3.04
C LEU A 7 21.90 -18.21 -4.05
N LYS A 8 22.19 -18.06 -5.35
CA LYS A 8 21.21 -18.33 -6.41
C LYS A 8 20.68 -19.77 -6.34
N ALA A 9 21.56 -20.75 -6.14
CA ALA A 9 21.15 -22.15 -6.04
C ALA A 9 20.24 -22.41 -4.82
N ALA A 10 20.57 -21.82 -3.66
CA ALA A 10 19.74 -21.95 -2.46
C ALA A 10 18.35 -21.31 -2.64
N ILE A 11 18.29 -20.12 -3.24
CA ILE A 11 17.03 -19.42 -3.51
C ILE A 11 16.18 -20.21 -4.52
N LEU A 12 16.78 -20.72 -5.61
CA LEU A 12 16.05 -21.53 -6.60
C LEU A 12 15.50 -22.82 -5.99
N SER A 13 16.29 -23.51 -5.16
CA SER A 13 15.83 -24.71 -4.49
C SER A 13 14.63 -24.43 -3.58
N HIS A 14 14.59 -23.28 -2.92
CA HIS A 14 13.45 -22.89 -2.08
C HIS A 14 12.24 -22.48 -2.93
N ALA A 15 12.45 -21.72 -4.01
CA ALA A 15 11.40 -21.35 -4.94
C ALA A 15 10.71 -22.57 -5.57
N GLU A 16 11.48 -23.60 -5.94
CA GLU A 16 10.97 -24.87 -6.44
C GLU A 16 10.13 -25.61 -5.39
N GLN A 17 10.58 -25.64 -4.13
CA GLN A 17 9.87 -26.32 -3.03
C GLN A 17 8.55 -25.62 -2.67
N CYS A 18 8.49 -24.30 -2.77
CA CYS A 18 7.29 -23.52 -2.46
C CYS A 18 6.30 -23.46 -3.61
N PHE A 19 6.72 -23.72 -4.86
CA PHE A 19 5.86 -23.63 -6.02
C PHE A 19 4.59 -24.50 -5.85
N PRO A 20 3.38 -23.98 -6.12
CA PRO A 20 3.06 -22.74 -6.85
C PRO A 20 3.01 -21.45 -6.01
N ALA A 21 3.29 -21.49 -4.71
CA ALA A 21 3.35 -20.31 -3.86
C ALA A 21 4.70 -19.58 -3.98
N GLU A 22 4.73 -18.32 -3.56
CA GLU A 22 5.98 -17.56 -3.43
C GLU A 22 6.80 -18.12 -2.27
N CYS A 23 8.09 -18.34 -2.48
CA CYS A 23 9.05 -18.50 -1.39
C CYS A 23 9.42 -17.12 -0.85
N CYS A 24 9.81 -17.04 0.42
CA CYS A 24 10.35 -15.80 0.99
C CYS A 24 11.52 -16.11 1.93
N GLY A 25 12.35 -15.11 2.20
CA GLY A 25 13.48 -15.24 3.11
C GLY A 25 14.36 -14.00 3.14
N VAL A 26 15.50 -14.12 3.80
CA VAL A 26 16.45 -13.01 3.97
C VAL A 26 17.88 -13.47 3.70
N ILE A 27 18.76 -12.52 3.41
CA ILE A 27 20.21 -12.75 3.34
C ILE A 27 20.85 -12.13 4.57
N VAL A 28 21.53 -12.95 5.36
CA VAL A 28 22.24 -12.55 6.57
C VAL A 28 23.66 -13.11 6.48
N SER A 29 24.66 -12.27 6.76
CA SER A 29 26.08 -12.67 6.70
C SER A 29 26.51 -13.34 5.38
N GLY A 30 25.89 -12.96 4.26
CA GLY A 30 26.17 -13.50 2.93
C GLY A 30 25.53 -14.86 2.62
N GLU A 31 24.69 -15.39 3.50
CA GLU A 31 23.98 -16.66 3.35
C GLU A 31 22.46 -16.44 3.24
N TYR A 32 21.79 -17.29 2.48
CA TYR A 32 20.33 -17.23 2.33
C TYR A 32 19.65 -18.05 3.43
N ILE A 33 18.74 -17.41 4.16
CA ILE A 33 17.91 -18.03 5.19
C ILE A 33 16.48 -18.11 4.64
N PRO A 34 15.97 -19.31 4.32
CA PRO A 34 14.58 -19.48 3.91
C PRO A 34 13.63 -19.22 5.08
N CYS A 35 12.52 -18.53 4.83
CA CYS A 35 11.49 -18.26 5.83
C CYS A 35 10.13 -18.79 5.36
N ARG A 36 9.25 -19.05 6.32
CA ARG A 36 7.86 -19.43 6.05
C ARG A 36 7.09 -18.23 5.49
N ASN A 37 6.41 -18.46 4.37
CA ASN A 37 5.42 -17.53 3.84
C ASN A 37 4.06 -17.77 4.54
N VAL A 38 3.55 -16.77 5.26
CA VAL A 38 2.25 -16.83 5.97
C VAL A 38 1.13 -16.08 5.25
N ALA A 39 1.38 -15.53 4.06
CA ALA A 39 0.34 -14.84 3.30
C ALA A 39 -0.72 -15.81 2.79
N GLU A 40 -1.99 -15.39 2.84
CA GLU A 40 -3.11 -16.25 2.44
C GLU A 40 -3.22 -16.44 0.92
N LYS A 41 -2.94 -15.40 0.12
CA LYS A 41 -3.06 -15.45 -1.35
C LYS A 41 -2.12 -14.49 -2.08
N GLY A 42 -1.41 -15.02 -3.08
CA GLY A 42 -0.82 -14.28 -4.20
C GLY A 42 0.21 -13.20 -3.84
N GLN A 43 0.76 -13.25 -2.63
CA GLN A 43 1.79 -12.36 -2.08
C GLN A 43 2.63 -13.18 -1.10
N PHE A 44 3.65 -12.57 -0.50
CA PHE A 44 4.36 -13.14 0.63
C PHE A 44 4.30 -12.26 1.88
N GLN A 45 4.32 -12.93 3.03
CA GLN A 45 4.56 -12.32 4.33
C GLN A 45 5.49 -13.25 5.09
N ILE A 46 6.63 -12.72 5.53
CA ILE A 46 7.60 -13.50 6.31
C ILE A 46 7.03 -13.74 7.70
N HIS A 47 7.06 -14.99 8.17
CA HIS A 47 6.69 -15.33 9.54
C HIS A 47 7.55 -14.56 10.56
N HIS A 48 6.92 -13.90 11.53
CA HIS A 48 7.62 -13.00 12.47
C HIS A 48 8.75 -13.69 13.25
N GLU A 49 8.56 -14.94 13.70
CA GLU A 49 9.63 -15.71 14.36
C GLU A 49 10.82 -16.00 13.45
N ASP A 50 10.59 -16.28 12.16
CA ASP A 50 11.69 -16.58 11.23
C ASP A 50 12.51 -15.31 10.96
N LEU A 51 11.84 -14.16 10.89
CA LEU A 51 12.49 -12.86 10.78
C LEU A 51 13.34 -12.57 12.03
N ALA A 52 12.76 -12.72 13.23
CA ALA A 52 13.48 -12.50 14.49
C ALA A 52 14.69 -13.44 14.63
N ASN A 53 14.53 -14.72 14.30
CA ASN A 53 15.62 -15.71 14.32
C ASN A 53 16.74 -15.36 13.31
N ALA A 54 16.40 -14.72 12.19
CA ALA A 54 17.39 -14.27 11.22
C ALA A 54 18.12 -13.01 11.70
N GLU A 55 17.42 -12.08 12.35
CA GLU A 55 18.01 -10.88 12.97
C GLU A 55 18.97 -11.25 14.11
N ASP A 56 18.65 -12.29 14.88
CA ASP A 56 19.55 -12.84 15.92
C ASP A 56 20.87 -13.39 15.35
N GLN A 57 20.89 -13.78 14.08
CA GLN A 57 22.10 -14.27 13.39
C GLN A 57 22.96 -13.15 12.79
N GLY A 58 22.42 -11.93 12.68
CA GLY A 58 23.13 -10.76 12.16
C GLY A 58 22.23 -9.81 11.40
N GLU A 59 22.83 -8.75 10.85
CA GLU A 59 22.11 -7.74 10.08
C GLU A 59 21.51 -8.34 8.80
N ILE A 60 20.21 -8.10 8.57
CA ILE A 60 19.54 -8.39 7.30
C ILE A 60 20.15 -7.49 6.21
N GLN A 61 20.81 -8.13 5.25
CA GLN A 61 21.48 -7.48 4.12
C GLN A 61 20.57 -7.33 2.91
N ALA A 62 19.57 -8.21 2.78
CA ALA A 62 18.55 -8.15 1.74
C ALA A 62 17.35 -9.04 2.08
N TYR A 63 16.18 -8.69 1.55
CA TYR A 63 15.02 -9.58 1.49
C TYR A 63 15.01 -10.35 0.16
N VAL A 64 14.38 -11.51 0.16
CA VAL A 64 14.29 -12.38 -1.02
C VAL A 64 12.89 -12.96 -1.14
N HIS A 65 12.33 -12.94 -2.35
CA HIS A 65 11.13 -13.71 -2.67
C HIS A 65 11.14 -14.22 -4.12
N SER A 66 10.18 -15.09 -4.44
CA SER A 66 9.98 -15.59 -5.80
C SER A 66 8.67 -15.11 -6.41
N HIS A 67 8.66 -14.97 -7.73
CA HIS A 67 7.48 -14.77 -8.56
C HIS A 67 7.16 -16.07 -9.33
N PRO A 68 6.13 -16.83 -8.93
CA PRO A 68 5.67 -18.03 -9.62
C PRO A 68 5.03 -17.67 -10.97
N ASN A 69 5.46 -18.33 -12.05
CA ASN A 69 4.97 -18.13 -13.42
C ASN A 69 5.03 -16.67 -13.91
N ALA A 70 5.97 -15.88 -13.39
CA ALA A 70 6.14 -14.48 -13.77
C ALA A 70 7.63 -14.08 -13.78
N THR A 71 7.92 -12.90 -14.35
CA THR A 71 9.29 -12.38 -14.45
C THR A 71 9.84 -11.92 -13.10
N ALA A 72 11.17 -11.77 -13.00
CA ALA A 72 11.83 -11.23 -11.81
C ALA A 72 11.71 -9.69 -11.70
N ARG A 73 10.85 -9.06 -12.50
CA ARG A 73 10.57 -7.63 -12.43
C ARG A 73 9.76 -7.33 -11.17
N ALA A 74 10.18 -6.32 -10.41
CA ALA A 74 9.45 -5.84 -9.24
C ALA A 74 8.05 -5.32 -9.62
N SER A 75 7.05 -5.72 -8.83
CA SER A 75 5.71 -5.14 -8.82
C SER A 75 5.71 -3.77 -8.10
N ASP A 76 4.62 -3.01 -8.22
CA ASP A 76 4.48 -1.74 -7.48
C ASP A 76 4.55 -1.95 -5.96
N LEU A 77 3.98 -3.06 -5.46
CA LEU A 77 4.04 -3.40 -4.04
C LEU A 77 5.48 -3.71 -3.62
N ASP A 78 6.24 -4.48 -4.42
CA ASP A 78 7.65 -4.75 -4.15
C ASP A 78 8.44 -3.45 -4.02
N LEU A 79 8.25 -2.52 -4.97
CA LEU A 79 8.94 -1.23 -4.96
C LEU A 79 8.61 -0.42 -3.70
N LEU A 80 7.36 -0.42 -3.23
CA LEU A 80 7.01 0.22 -1.96
C LEU A 80 7.67 -0.46 -0.76
N GLN A 81 7.68 -1.79 -0.71
CA GLN A 81 8.30 -2.54 0.38
C GLN A 81 9.81 -2.36 0.41
N ILE A 82 10.46 -2.22 -0.75
CA ILE A 82 11.88 -1.89 -0.85
C ILE A 82 12.18 -0.55 -0.20
N GLU A 83 11.37 0.48 -0.47
CA GLU A 83 11.52 1.78 0.18
C GLU A 83 11.24 1.73 1.68
N LEU A 84 10.22 0.96 2.10
CA LEU A 84 9.84 0.83 3.51
C LEU A 84 10.94 0.16 4.35
N HIS A 85 11.51 -0.94 3.85
CA HIS A 85 12.52 -1.69 4.58
C HIS A 85 13.92 -1.06 4.49
N GLU A 86 14.14 -0.13 3.55
CA GLU A 86 15.45 0.49 3.30
C GLU A 86 16.58 -0.53 3.05
N LYS A 87 16.24 -1.72 2.54
CA LYS A 87 17.17 -2.80 2.22
C LYS A 87 17.02 -3.23 0.76
N PRO A 88 18.09 -3.78 0.14
CA PRO A 88 17.97 -4.43 -1.16
C PRO A 88 16.97 -5.60 -1.14
N TRP A 89 16.29 -5.81 -2.24
CA TRP A 89 15.42 -6.98 -2.45
C TRP A 89 15.90 -7.80 -3.63
N VAL A 90 15.83 -9.11 -3.50
CA VAL A 90 16.18 -10.09 -4.54
C VAL A 90 14.90 -10.78 -4.97
N ILE A 91 14.55 -10.62 -6.25
CA ILE A 91 13.36 -11.24 -6.83
C ILE A 91 13.81 -12.35 -7.77
N CYS A 92 13.25 -13.54 -7.59
CA CYS A 92 13.54 -14.72 -8.41
C CYS A 92 12.31 -15.11 -9.24
N ALA A 93 12.44 -15.16 -10.57
CA ALA A 93 11.43 -15.76 -11.42
C ALA A 93 11.53 -17.29 -11.38
N TRP A 94 10.40 -17.97 -11.25
CA TRP A 94 10.33 -19.43 -11.34
C TRP A 94 9.08 -19.85 -12.13
N PRO A 95 9.15 -20.78 -13.10
CA PRO A 95 10.26 -21.69 -13.43
C PRO A 95 11.23 -21.18 -14.51
N GLU A 96 11.03 -19.99 -15.08
CA GLU A 96 11.91 -19.46 -16.15
C GLU A 96 13.34 -19.11 -15.67
N VAL A 97 13.58 -19.09 -14.35
CA VAL A 97 14.88 -18.83 -13.71
C VAL A 97 15.50 -17.50 -14.16
N ASP A 98 15.06 -16.42 -13.53
CA ASP A 98 15.68 -15.09 -13.64
C ASP A 98 15.87 -14.48 -12.25
N PHE A 99 16.83 -13.57 -12.10
CA PHE A 99 17.11 -12.87 -10.86
C PHE A 99 17.30 -11.38 -11.11
N GLN A 100 16.60 -10.56 -10.33
CA GLN A 100 16.84 -9.13 -10.28
C GLN A 100 17.04 -8.67 -8.84
N VAL A 101 17.89 -7.66 -8.69
CA VAL A 101 18.19 -7.07 -7.39
C VAL A 101 17.81 -5.61 -7.45
N TYR A 102 16.88 -5.23 -6.60
CA TYR A 102 16.40 -3.88 -6.44
C TYR A 102 16.99 -3.27 -5.18
N LYS A 103 17.15 -1.96 -5.20
CA LYS A 103 17.59 -1.16 -4.05
C LYS A 103 16.63 0.01 -3.88
N PRO A 104 16.49 0.57 -2.67
CA PRO A 104 15.78 1.83 -2.48
C PRO A 104 16.29 2.87 -3.47
N CYS A 105 15.37 3.46 -4.21
CA CYS A 105 15.62 4.48 -5.22
C CYS A 105 14.74 5.72 -5.05
N GLY A 106 13.94 5.77 -3.98
CA GLY A 106 12.97 6.83 -3.73
C GLY A 106 11.68 6.63 -4.52
N TYR A 107 11.31 5.39 -4.87
CA TYR A 107 10.05 5.11 -5.56
C TYR A 107 8.86 5.63 -4.76
N LYS A 108 7.91 6.25 -5.46
CA LYS A 108 6.63 6.69 -4.89
C LYS A 108 5.54 6.26 -5.85
N ALA A 109 4.58 5.46 -5.35
CA ALA A 109 3.41 5.12 -6.15
C ALA A 109 2.68 6.40 -6.59
N PRO A 110 2.20 6.51 -7.84
CA PRO A 110 1.46 7.68 -8.33
C PRO A 110 0.12 7.80 -7.60
N LEU A 111 -0.40 8.99 -7.32
CA LEU A 111 -1.72 9.17 -6.67
C LEU A 111 -2.86 8.58 -7.52
N ILE A 112 -2.70 8.47 -8.84
CA ILE A 112 -3.69 7.92 -9.75
C ILE A 112 -3.13 6.66 -10.44
N GLY A 113 -3.95 5.61 -10.57
CA GLY A 113 -3.62 4.39 -11.32
C GLY A 113 -2.86 3.31 -10.53
N ARG A 114 -2.48 3.57 -9.29
CA ARG A 114 -1.83 2.57 -8.41
C ARG A 114 -2.78 1.43 -8.05
N ASP A 115 -2.26 0.21 -7.93
CA ASP A 115 -3.01 -0.99 -7.53
C ASP A 115 -3.40 -1.02 -6.06
N TYR A 116 -4.45 -1.78 -5.75
CA TYR A 116 -5.04 -1.90 -4.41
C TYR A 116 -4.44 -3.06 -3.62
N HIS A 117 -3.91 -2.74 -2.44
CA HIS A 117 -3.42 -3.68 -1.44
C HIS A 117 -3.85 -3.16 -0.06
N HIS A 118 -4.80 -3.84 0.60
CA HIS A 118 -5.31 -3.39 1.89
C HIS A 118 -4.18 -3.18 2.91
N GLY A 119 -4.21 -2.10 3.68
CA GLY A 119 -3.20 -1.73 4.67
C GLY A 119 -1.97 -1.02 4.08
N TYR A 120 -1.64 -1.24 2.81
CA TYR A 120 -0.45 -0.66 2.15
C TYR A 120 -0.83 0.38 1.09
N GLN A 121 -1.63 -0.02 0.11
CA GLN A 121 -2.15 0.80 -0.97
C GLN A 121 -3.68 0.75 -0.97
N ASP A 122 -4.34 1.63 -0.23
CA ASP A 122 -5.80 1.62 -0.06
C ASP A 122 -6.38 3.04 0.01
N CYS A 123 -7.64 3.15 0.42
CA CYS A 123 -8.37 4.41 0.50
C CYS A 123 -7.80 5.38 1.55
N TYR A 124 -7.16 4.89 2.61
CA TYR A 124 -6.53 5.76 3.59
C TYR A 124 -5.08 6.10 3.21
N SER A 125 -4.34 5.16 2.63
CA SER A 125 -2.96 5.44 2.24
C SER A 125 -2.86 6.44 1.09
N ILE A 126 -3.83 6.48 0.17
CA ILE A 126 -3.93 7.58 -0.82
C ILE A 126 -4.23 8.94 -0.18
N VAL A 127 -5.06 8.99 0.88
CA VAL A 127 -5.32 10.23 1.64
C VAL A 127 -4.03 10.72 2.28
N ARG A 128 -3.31 9.83 2.96
CA ARG A 128 -2.02 10.18 3.58
C ARG A 128 -1.00 10.69 2.55
N ASP A 129 -0.90 10.01 1.43
CA ASP A 129 -0.01 10.41 0.34
C ASP A 129 -0.39 11.76 -0.27
N PHE A 130 -1.67 12.00 -0.50
CA PHE A 130 -2.16 13.29 -1.01
C PHE A 130 -1.82 14.41 -0.01
N TYR A 131 -2.15 14.23 1.28
CA TYR A 131 -1.89 15.23 2.30
C TYR A 131 -0.40 15.55 2.43
N LEU A 132 0.46 14.52 2.38
CA LEU A 132 1.90 14.72 2.43
C LEU A 132 2.42 15.47 1.19
N ARG A 133 1.95 15.12 0.00
CA ARG A 133 2.53 15.62 -1.26
C ARG A 133 1.93 16.95 -1.72
N GLU A 134 0.63 17.16 -1.50
CA GLU A 134 -0.12 18.32 -2.00
C GLU A 134 -0.26 19.44 -0.96
N LEU A 135 -0.25 19.08 0.33
CA LEU A 135 -0.46 20.00 1.45
C LEU A 135 0.71 20.04 2.44
N ASN A 136 1.73 19.19 2.26
CA ASN A 136 2.86 19.05 3.19
C ASN A 136 2.42 18.70 4.64
N ILE A 137 1.38 17.87 4.76
CA ILE A 137 0.81 17.43 6.04
C ILE A 137 1.06 15.93 6.21
N LYS A 138 1.82 15.55 7.23
CA LYS A 138 2.03 14.15 7.59
C LYS A 138 0.89 13.67 8.50
N LEU A 139 0.01 12.85 7.94
CA LEU A 139 -1.04 12.17 8.70
C LEU A 139 -0.52 10.92 9.42
N ILE A 140 -1.15 10.59 10.54
CA ILE A 140 -0.88 9.37 11.32
C ILE A 140 -1.23 8.14 10.47
N ASP A 141 -0.43 7.07 10.59
CA ASP A 141 -0.79 5.77 10.02
C ASP A 141 -1.47 4.92 11.09
N PHE A 142 -2.71 4.51 10.82
CA PHE A 142 -3.45 3.63 11.72
C PHE A 142 -3.46 2.23 11.13
N GLU A 143 -3.22 1.25 12.00
CA GLU A 143 -3.47 -0.15 11.67
C GLU A 143 -4.95 -0.32 11.31
N ARG A 144 -5.20 -1.05 10.23
CA ARG A 144 -6.53 -1.29 9.69
C ARG A 144 -6.58 -2.70 9.15
N LEU A 145 -7.13 -3.60 9.97
CA LEU A 145 -7.38 -4.98 9.58
C LEU A 145 -8.47 -5.02 8.53
N ASP A 146 -8.32 -5.88 7.53
CA ASP A 146 -9.33 -5.97 6.47
C ASP A 146 -10.71 -6.35 7.05
N ASN A 147 -11.76 -5.84 6.41
CA ASN A 147 -13.15 -6.06 6.81
C ASN A 147 -13.57 -5.53 8.21
N TRP A 148 -12.77 -4.65 8.83
CA TRP A 148 -13.09 -4.02 10.12
C TRP A 148 -14.47 -3.33 10.17
N TRP A 149 -14.98 -2.87 9.04
CA TRP A 149 -16.26 -2.16 8.92
C TRP A 149 -17.50 -3.06 9.03
N SER A 150 -17.32 -4.38 8.98
CA SER A 150 -18.41 -5.36 9.08
C SER A 150 -18.62 -5.85 10.51
N ASP A 151 -17.68 -5.58 11.40
CA ASP A 151 -17.76 -5.96 12.81
C ASP A 151 -18.40 -4.82 13.61
N LYS A 152 -19.50 -5.12 14.30
CA LYS A 152 -20.25 -4.18 15.14
C LYS A 152 -19.50 -3.75 16.39
N ASP A 153 -18.64 -4.64 16.89
CA ASP A 153 -17.91 -4.43 18.14
C ASP A 153 -16.55 -3.74 17.86
N HIS A 154 -16.19 -3.58 16.59
CA HIS A 154 -15.03 -2.81 16.19
C HIS A 154 -15.31 -1.30 16.29
N LYS A 155 -14.27 -0.53 16.56
CA LYS A 155 -14.38 0.95 16.57
C LYS A 155 -14.34 1.48 15.14
N SER A 156 -15.09 2.54 14.84
CA SER A 156 -14.99 3.18 13.52
C SER A 156 -13.61 3.81 13.32
N LEU A 157 -12.80 3.26 12.41
CA LEU A 157 -11.44 3.77 12.19
C LEU A 157 -11.42 5.22 11.73
N TYR A 158 -12.40 5.66 10.94
CA TYR A 158 -12.49 7.07 10.59
C TYR A 158 -12.98 7.88 11.78
N LEU A 159 -14.22 7.66 12.23
CA LEU A 159 -14.88 8.59 13.15
C LEU A 159 -14.15 8.79 14.48
N GLU A 160 -13.49 7.76 14.99
CA GLU A 160 -12.76 7.82 16.26
C GLU A 160 -11.38 8.48 16.13
N ASN A 161 -10.74 8.38 14.97
CA ASN A 161 -9.37 8.85 14.80
C ASN A 161 -9.26 10.25 14.16
N LEU A 162 -10.37 10.85 13.72
CA LEU A 162 -10.38 12.16 13.05
C LEU A 162 -9.68 13.24 13.89
N ASP A 163 -10.08 13.46 15.14
CA ASP A 163 -9.50 14.53 15.95
C ASP A 163 -8.02 14.29 16.27
N ALA A 164 -7.66 13.04 16.60
CA ALA A 164 -6.28 12.63 16.83
C ALA A 164 -5.40 12.83 15.57
N ALA A 165 -5.96 12.63 14.38
CA ALA A 165 -5.32 12.91 13.11
C ALA A 165 -5.41 14.39 12.67
N GLY A 166 -5.89 15.28 13.55
CA GLY A 166 -5.88 16.73 13.31
C GLY A 166 -7.04 17.25 12.48
N PHE A 167 -8.12 16.47 12.31
CA PHE A 167 -9.29 16.87 11.54
C PHE A 167 -10.37 17.54 12.39
N TYR A 168 -11.12 18.43 11.76
CA TYR A 168 -12.37 18.98 12.29
C TYR A 168 -13.45 18.97 11.20
N GLU A 169 -14.71 18.95 11.62
CA GLU A 169 -15.85 18.87 10.70
C GLU A 169 -16.19 20.21 10.06
N VAL A 170 -16.55 20.19 8.79
CA VAL A 170 -16.98 21.36 8.00
C VAL A 170 -18.26 21.05 7.24
N SER A 171 -19.03 22.08 6.87
CA SER A 171 -20.29 21.90 6.13
C SER A 171 -20.11 21.82 4.62
N GLU A 172 -19.11 22.53 4.08
CA GLU A 172 -18.87 22.62 2.64
C GLU A 172 -17.41 22.25 2.31
N PRO A 173 -17.18 21.37 1.33
CA PRO A 173 -15.85 20.87 1.03
C PRO A 173 -15.02 21.91 0.25
N GLN A 174 -13.73 21.96 0.55
CA GLN A 174 -12.70 22.67 -0.18
C GLN A 174 -11.64 21.71 -0.69
N TYR A 175 -10.81 22.16 -1.64
CA TYR A 175 -9.75 21.34 -2.20
C TYR A 175 -8.89 20.73 -1.09
N GLY A 176 -8.72 19.42 -1.13
CA GLY A 176 -7.96 18.65 -0.15
C GLY A 176 -8.76 18.15 1.04
N ASP A 177 -9.99 18.63 1.28
CA ASP A 177 -10.83 18.10 2.35
C ASP A 177 -11.11 16.62 2.16
N MET A 178 -11.13 15.88 3.26
CA MET A 178 -11.48 14.46 3.23
C MET A 178 -12.98 14.30 3.48
N LEU A 179 -13.63 13.52 2.62
CA LEU A 179 -15.01 13.11 2.79
C LEU A 179 -15.01 11.64 3.23
N VAL A 180 -15.55 11.39 4.42
CA VAL A 180 -15.76 10.05 4.95
C VAL A 180 -17.09 9.53 4.41
N CYS A 181 -17.05 8.38 3.75
CA CYS A 181 -18.16 7.80 3.02
C CYS A 181 -18.51 6.40 3.56
N ASN A 182 -19.78 6.05 3.45
CA ASN A 182 -20.26 4.70 3.66
C ASN A 182 -20.55 4.02 2.31
N ILE A 183 -19.84 2.92 2.01
CA ILE A 183 -19.97 2.15 0.78
C ILE A 183 -20.57 0.78 1.12
N GLY A 184 -21.80 0.56 0.65
CA GLY A 184 -22.54 -0.69 0.85
C GLY A 184 -23.30 -0.70 2.17
N ARG A 185 -23.61 -1.91 2.66
CA ARG A 185 -24.23 -2.12 3.97
C ARG A 185 -23.13 -2.57 4.93
N THR A 186 -22.71 -1.66 5.79
CA THR A 186 -21.63 -1.85 6.76
C THR A 186 -22.05 -1.24 8.09
N GLU A 187 -21.37 -1.66 9.16
CA GLU A 187 -21.63 -1.15 10.51
C GLU A 187 -20.93 0.19 10.74
N HIS A 188 -19.86 0.47 9.99
CA HIS A 188 -19.08 1.70 10.08
C HIS A 188 -18.77 2.31 8.70
N PRO A 189 -18.68 3.65 8.59
CA PRO A 189 -18.19 4.30 7.36
C PRO A 189 -16.81 3.78 7.02
N ASN A 190 -16.62 3.31 5.79
CA ASN A 190 -15.50 2.42 5.42
C ASN A 190 -14.61 2.98 4.32
N HIS A 191 -14.89 4.16 3.80
CA HIS A 191 -14.17 4.72 2.66
C HIS A 191 -13.88 6.21 2.84
N ALA A 192 -12.69 6.65 2.47
CA ALA A 192 -12.33 8.06 2.39
C ALA A 192 -12.07 8.47 0.95
N VAL A 193 -12.49 9.69 0.62
CA VAL A 193 -12.21 10.34 -0.65
C VAL A 193 -11.69 11.75 -0.38
N ILE A 194 -10.88 12.28 -1.28
CA ILE A 194 -10.37 13.65 -1.21
C ILE A 194 -11.17 14.50 -2.17
N TRP A 195 -11.69 15.63 -1.71
CA TRP A 195 -12.33 16.62 -2.57
C TRP A 195 -11.30 17.34 -3.42
N LEU A 196 -11.42 17.24 -4.73
CA LEU A 196 -10.67 18.06 -5.67
C LEU A 196 -11.49 19.25 -6.20
N GLY A 197 -12.82 19.13 -6.19
CA GLY A 197 -13.70 20.13 -6.79
C GLY A 197 -13.38 20.28 -8.27
N ASP A 198 -13.37 21.51 -8.77
CA ASP A 198 -13.02 21.79 -10.17
C ASP A 198 -11.49 21.75 -10.41
N GLN A 199 -10.68 21.64 -9.36
CA GLN A 199 -9.22 21.59 -9.44
C GLN A 199 -8.75 20.15 -9.65
N TRP A 200 -8.73 19.70 -10.90
CA TRP A 200 -8.32 18.34 -11.24
C TRP A 200 -6.81 18.10 -11.21
N GLN A 201 -6.00 19.16 -11.30
CA GLN A 201 -4.54 19.09 -11.39
C GLN A 201 -3.93 18.82 -10.01
N LEU A 202 -3.05 17.82 -9.96
CA LEU A 202 -2.19 17.56 -8.80
C LEU A 202 -0.91 18.40 -8.94
N LYS A 203 -0.44 18.99 -7.84
CA LYS A 203 0.78 19.81 -7.82
C LYS A 203 2.04 18.93 -7.80
N SER A 204 1.94 17.72 -7.25
CA SER A 204 3.08 16.83 -7.03
C SER A 204 3.40 15.90 -8.19
N GLU A 205 2.48 15.72 -9.15
CA GLU A 205 2.67 14.83 -10.29
C GLU A 205 1.84 15.25 -11.52
N GLU A 206 2.34 14.95 -12.71
CA GLU A 206 1.55 15.08 -13.93
C GLU A 206 0.38 14.09 -13.91
N SER A 207 -0.82 14.57 -14.25
CA SER A 207 -2.02 13.75 -14.28
C SER A 207 -2.77 13.99 -15.58
N THR A 208 -3.46 12.95 -16.06
CA THR A 208 -4.27 13.04 -17.29
C THR A 208 -5.35 14.12 -17.16
N SER A 209 -5.74 14.76 -18.25
CA SER A 209 -6.85 15.72 -18.20
C SER A 209 -8.15 15.02 -17.83
N CYS A 210 -8.97 15.65 -16.99
CA CYS A 210 -10.30 15.17 -16.63
C CYS A 210 -11.28 16.34 -16.72
N PHE A 211 -12.44 16.11 -17.31
CA PHE A 211 -13.50 17.09 -17.51
C PHE A 211 -14.83 16.45 -17.11
N GLY A 212 -15.77 17.23 -16.57
CA GLY A 212 -17.12 16.71 -16.25
C GLY A 212 -17.75 17.17 -14.95
N GLY A 213 -17.13 18.10 -14.21
CA GLY A 213 -17.66 18.69 -12.97
C GLY A 213 -16.73 18.46 -11.78
N PRO A 214 -17.22 18.69 -10.54
CA PRO A 214 -16.42 18.49 -9.34
C PRO A 214 -15.91 17.06 -9.24
N LEU A 215 -14.62 16.91 -8.94
CA LEU A 215 -13.96 15.62 -8.84
C LEU A 215 -13.63 15.25 -7.40
N ILE A 216 -13.51 13.95 -7.17
CA ILE A 216 -12.89 13.37 -5.99
C ILE A 216 -11.71 12.48 -6.40
N LEU A 217 -10.68 12.41 -5.58
CA LEU A 217 -9.61 11.42 -5.66
C LEU A 217 -9.84 10.33 -4.62
N HIS A 218 -9.78 9.07 -5.02
CA HIS A 218 -9.93 7.97 -4.08
C HIS A 218 -9.31 6.68 -4.61
N HIS A 219 -9.23 5.68 -3.72
CA HIS A 219 -8.74 4.36 -4.05
C HIS A 219 -9.82 3.31 -3.72
N PRO A 220 -10.71 2.97 -4.68
CA PRO A 220 -11.80 2.05 -4.44
C PRO A 220 -11.28 0.65 -4.06
N TYR A 221 -12.00 -0.02 -3.17
CA TYR A 221 -11.65 -1.38 -2.72
C TYR A 221 -11.48 -2.34 -3.90
N GLY A 222 -10.32 -3.00 -3.99
CA GLY A 222 -9.99 -3.97 -5.03
C GLY A 222 -9.82 -3.39 -6.45
N ARG A 223 -9.67 -2.07 -6.60
CA ARG A 223 -9.52 -1.40 -7.90
C ARG A 223 -8.40 -0.37 -7.85
N LYS A 224 -7.84 -0.04 -9.01
CA LYS A 224 -6.87 1.04 -9.15
C LYS A 224 -7.43 2.38 -8.66
N SER A 225 -6.57 3.17 -8.04
CA SER A 225 -6.87 4.56 -7.66
C SER A 225 -7.26 5.42 -8.85
N VAL A 226 -8.18 6.35 -8.64
CA VAL A 226 -8.82 7.09 -9.73
C VAL A 226 -9.33 8.45 -9.26
N ARG A 227 -9.49 9.37 -10.22
CA ARG A 227 -10.35 10.54 -10.04
C ARG A 227 -11.72 10.24 -10.62
N GLU A 228 -12.77 10.46 -9.84
CA GLU A 228 -14.14 10.19 -10.23
C GLU A 228 -14.99 11.46 -10.09
N ILE A 229 -16.02 11.60 -10.92
CA ILE A 229 -16.98 12.70 -10.82
C ILE A 229 -17.78 12.54 -9.53
N PHE A 230 -17.84 13.61 -8.74
CA PHE A 230 -18.67 13.67 -7.55
C PHE A 230 -20.14 13.94 -7.88
N GLY A 231 -20.80 12.88 -8.35
CA GLY A 231 -22.23 12.88 -8.66
C GLY A 231 -23.13 12.68 -7.43
N GLN A 232 -24.44 12.58 -7.68
CA GLN A 232 -25.45 12.37 -6.62
C GLN A 232 -25.20 11.10 -5.80
N GLN A 233 -24.78 10.01 -6.44
CA GLN A 233 -24.49 8.75 -5.74
C GLN A 233 -23.38 8.90 -4.69
N TRP A 234 -22.40 9.76 -4.92
CA TRP A 234 -21.36 10.04 -3.94
C TRP A 234 -21.89 10.91 -2.80
N ARG A 235 -22.70 11.93 -3.09
CA ARG A 235 -23.34 12.78 -2.07
C ARG A 235 -24.13 11.97 -1.05
N GLU A 236 -24.91 11.01 -1.51
CA GLU A 236 -25.74 10.14 -0.66
C GLU A 236 -24.90 9.21 0.25
N ARG A 237 -23.61 9.02 -0.07
CA ARG A 237 -22.69 8.17 0.71
C ARG A 237 -21.88 8.95 1.73
N VAL A 238 -21.81 10.28 1.63
CA VAL A 238 -21.02 11.11 2.56
C VAL A 238 -21.64 11.07 3.95
N VAL A 239 -20.84 10.67 4.92
CA VAL A 239 -21.20 10.66 6.34
C VAL A 239 -20.65 11.90 7.03
N LYS A 240 -19.44 12.32 6.67
CA LYS A 240 -18.78 13.49 7.26
C LYS A 240 -17.83 14.16 6.27
N ILE A 241 -17.76 15.48 6.31
CA ILE A 241 -16.76 16.28 5.59
C ILE A 241 -15.80 16.85 6.63
N VAL A 242 -14.51 16.63 6.43
CA VAL A 242 -13.50 17.07 7.38
C VAL A 242 -12.36 17.82 6.72
N ARG A 243 -11.86 18.82 7.45
CA ARG A 243 -10.67 19.59 7.09
C ARG A 243 -9.59 19.39 8.14
N HIS A 244 -8.35 19.27 7.70
CA HIS A 244 -7.23 19.22 8.62
C HIS A 244 -6.89 20.63 9.14
N LYS A 245 -6.55 20.76 10.42
CA LYS A 245 -6.27 22.04 11.10
C LYS A 245 -5.12 22.86 10.45
N ASN A 246 -4.28 22.21 9.66
CA ASN A 246 -3.13 22.81 8.97
C ASN A 246 -3.28 22.91 7.44
N ALA A 247 -4.47 22.61 6.89
CA ALA A 247 -4.74 22.69 5.45
C ALA A 247 -4.99 24.13 4.98
#